data_AF-A0A537LAF3-F1
#
_entry.id   AF-A0A537LAF3-F1
#
_cell.length_a   1.000
_cell.length_b   1.000
_cell.length_c   1.000
_cell.angle_alpha   90.00
_cell.angle_beta   90.00
_cell.angle_gamma   90.00
#
_symmetry.space_group_name_H-M   'P 1'
#
loop_
_entity.id
_entity.type
_entity.pdbx_description
1 polymer ?
#
loop_
_entity_poly.entity_id
_entity_poly.type
_entity_poly.pdbx_seq_one_letter_code
_entity_poly.pdbx_strand_id
1 'polypeptide(L)'
;MTRIWDSRNVGIRRALASPDAAYVLILNNDTIVEPAFLSEMIATAQGHPADMVSPKILDYGDRKTVDRLGIIITRALRGYDMKLWEGRQPFCPSGCCALYSRRLLDDIAVKGEYFDEDFFAYAEDVDLGIRAVLRGYQAALSPRAVVYHKGSASTSIRSPFALYHGHRNTLWYLAKSVPASTLLRNLPWVVAAQLLPLVSNAIRGHFRLLVKAKMDGLRGMARMLAKRKLILGSGNQDADLLEKRLDPRPFYLFPRTKRRTAPASPRPSPSSGVHPSPPQRPEGS
;
A
#
# COMPACT_ATOMS: atom_id res chain seq x y z
N MET A 1 5.73 6.53 -30.26
CA MET A 1 5.44 6.85 -28.85
C MET A 1 6.30 5.98 -27.96
N THR A 2 7.37 6.56 -27.40
CA THR A 2 8.25 5.88 -26.45
C THR A 2 7.43 5.51 -25.21
N ARG A 3 7.25 4.21 -24.94
CA ARG A 3 6.64 3.78 -23.67
C ARG A 3 7.55 4.30 -22.57
N ILE A 4 7.06 5.23 -21.76
CA ILE A 4 7.71 5.57 -20.50
C ILE A 4 7.53 4.33 -19.63
N TRP A 5 8.55 3.48 -19.58
CA TRP A 5 8.56 2.34 -18.67
C TRP A 5 8.48 2.88 -17.25
N ASP A 6 7.62 2.28 -16.42
CA ASP A 6 7.62 2.59 -14.99
C ASP A 6 8.99 2.19 -14.43
N SER A 7 9.75 3.18 -13.95
CA SER A 7 11.10 2.97 -13.41
C SER A 7 11.10 1.96 -12.26
N ARG A 8 9.99 1.81 -11.54
CA ARG A 8 9.82 0.79 -10.49
C ARG A 8 9.85 -0.62 -11.06
N ASN A 9 9.10 -0.89 -12.13
CA ASN A 9 9.09 -2.23 -12.74
C ASN A 9 10.47 -2.61 -13.29
N VAL A 10 11.17 -1.66 -13.91
CA VAL A 10 12.56 -1.88 -14.37
C VAL A 10 13.48 -2.19 -13.20
N GLY A 11 13.39 -1.42 -12.11
CA GLY A 11 14.17 -1.64 -10.88
C GLY A 11 13.90 -3.00 -10.24
N ILE A 12 12.63 -3.40 -10.13
CA ILE A 12 12.24 -4.71 -9.57
C ILE A 12 12.80 -5.84 -10.41
N ARG A 13 12.65 -5.80 -11.74
CA ARG A 13 13.21 -6.85 -12.62
C ARG A 13 14.73 -6.96 -12.47
N ARG A 14 15.42 -5.83 -12.36
CA ARG A 14 16.88 -5.81 -12.15
C ARG A 14 17.26 -6.40 -10.79
N ALA A 15 16.51 -6.10 -9.73
CA ALA A 15 16.74 -6.67 -8.41
C ALA A 15 16.51 -8.19 -8.41
N LEU A 16 15.40 -8.64 -9.00
CA LEU A 16 15.03 -10.06 -9.05
C LEU A 16 15.85 -10.90 -10.03
N ALA A 17 16.67 -10.26 -10.88
CA ALA A 17 17.67 -10.96 -11.70
C ALA A 17 18.75 -11.65 -10.85
N SER A 18 18.97 -11.17 -9.62
CA SER A 18 19.73 -11.93 -8.63
C SER A 18 18.85 -13.02 -8.01
N PRO A 19 19.23 -14.30 -8.08
CA PRO A 19 18.45 -15.38 -7.46
C PRO A 19 18.41 -15.26 -5.92
N ASP A 20 19.41 -14.61 -5.33
CA ASP A 20 19.54 -14.44 -3.87
C ASP A 20 18.70 -13.27 -3.32
N ALA A 21 18.04 -12.51 -4.18
CA ALA A 21 17.19 -11.40 -3.76
C ALA A 21 15.88 -11.90 -3.12
N ALA A 22 15.90 -12.10 -1.80
CA ALA A 22 14.72 -12.53 -1.03
C ALA A 22 13.65 -11.42 -0.90
N TYR A 23 14.08 -10.16 -0.91
CA TYR A 23 13.22 -8.99 -0.79
C TYR A 23 13.62 -7.91 -1.79
N VAL A 24 12.65 -7.09 -2.19
CA VAL A 24 12.85 -5.90 -3.01
C VAL A 24 12.35 -4.67 -2.27
N LEU A 25 13.24 -3.70 -2.07
CA LEU A 25 12.89 -2.40 -1.49
C LEU A 25 12.55 -1.40 -2.60
N ILE A 26 11.34 -0.84 -2.52
CA ILE A 26 10.95 0.35 -3.25
C ILE A 26 11.19 1.56 -2.36
N LEU A 27 11.93 2.54 -2.87
CA LEU A 27 12.25 3.78 -2.15
C LEU A 27 12.22 4.96 -3.12
N ASN A 28 11.41 5.97 -2.83
CA ASN A 28 11.37 7.18 -3.63
C ASN A 28 12.66 8.02 -3.48
N ASN A 29 13.03 8.72 -4.53
CA ASN A 29 14.25 9.57 -4.59
C ASN A 29 14.18 10.84 -3.71
N ASP A 30 12.99 11.23 -3.26
CA ASP A 30 12.76 12.39 -2.40
C ASP A 30 12.62 12.02 -0.92
N THR A 31 13.25 10.90 -0.53
CA THR A 31 13.26 10.39 0.85
C THR A 31 14.65 10.43 1.48
N ILE A 32 14.69 10.46 2.82
CA ILE A 32 15.89 10.24 3.63
C ILE A 32 15.56 9.16 4.66
N VAL A 33 16.44 8.18 4.85
CA VAL A 33 16.22 7.06 5.77
C VAL A 33 17.17 7.13 6.96
N GLU A 34 16.76 6.61 8.11
CA GLU A 34 17.67 6.41 9.26
C GLU A 34 18.66 5.25 9.00
N PRO A 35 19.85 5.23 9.63
CA PRO A 35 20.86 4.18 9.38
C PRO A 35 20.35 2.75 9.58
N ALA A 36 19.52 2.51 10.59
CA ALA A 36 18.94 1.19 10.91
C ALA A 36 17.66 0.87 10.11
N PHE A 37 17.24 1.73 9.18
CA PHE A 37 15.98 1.60 8.48
C PHE A 37 15.79 0.23 7.82
N LEU A 38 16.77 -0.22 7.01
CA LEU A 38 16.63 -1.43 6.23
C LEU A 38 16.66 -2.69 7.11
N SER A 39 17.53 -2.71 8.13
CA SER A 39 17.59 -3.84 9.07
C SER A 39 16.30 -3.98 9.87
N GLU A 40 15.67 -2.88 10.29
CA GLU A 40 14.36 -2.90 10.97
C GLU A 40 13.23 -3.38 10.04
N MET A 41 13.26 -3.01 8.75
CA MET A 41 12.29 -3.51 7.76
C MET A 41 12.42 -5.02 7.57
N ILE A 42 13.65 -5.53 7.43
CA ILE A 42 13.94 -6.97 7.27
C ILE A 42 13.57 -7.74 8.54
N ALA A 43 13.94 -7.23 9.72
CA ALA A 43 13.57 -7.84 10.99
C ALA A 43 12.05 -7.93 11.16
N THR A 44 11.31 -6.93 10.68
CA THR A 44 9.83 -6.96 10.68
C THR A 44 9.30 -8.04 9.72
N ALA A 45 9.87 -8.16 8.52
CA ALA A 45 9.48 -9.17 7.53
C ALA A 45 9.80 -10.61 7.97
N GLN A 46 10.82 -10.80 8.81
CA GLN A 46 11.21 -12.10 9.34
C GLN A 46 10.49 -12.46 10.64
N GLY A 47 10.23 -11.47 11.50
CA GLY A 47 9.54 -11.67 12.78
C GLY A 47 8.02 -11.82 12.65
N HIS A 48 7.45 -11.42 11.52
CA HIS A 48 6.05 -11.62 11.16
C HIS A 48 5.99 -12.28 9.79
N PRO A 49 5.03 -13.18 9.50
CA PRO A 49 4.82 -13.72 8.16
C PRO A 49 4.18 -12.65 7.26
N ALA A 50 4.89 -11.54 7.02
CA ALA A 50 4.46 -10.40 6.25
C ALA A 50 5.29 -10.31 4.98
N ASP A 51 4.62 -10.37 3.84
CA ASP A 51 5.24 -10.28 2.51
C ASP A 51 5.31 -8.84 2.01
N MET A 52 4.68 -7.90 2.74
CA MET A 52 4.77 -6.47 2.51
C MET A 52 5.10 -5.77 3.83
N VAL A 53 6.11 -4.90 3.85
CA VAL A 53 6.42 -4.09 5.03
C VAL A 53 6.33 -2.61 4.68
N SER A 54 5.59 -1.88 5.51
CA SER A 54 5.52 -0.42 5.47
C SER A 54 6.38 0.15 6.60
N PRO A 55 7.25 1.14 6.33
CA PRO A 55 7.91 1.86 7.40
C PRO A 55 7.01 2.92 8.03
N LYS A 56 7.51 3.53 9.09
CA LYS A 56 7.00 4.80 9.62
C LYS A 56 7.55 5.96 8.78
N ILE A 57 6.70 6.54 7.95
CA ILE A 57 7.07 7.69 7.09
C ILE A 57 6.65 8.99 7.79
N LEU A 58 7.62 9.87 8.00
CA LEU A 58 7.47 11.18 8.65
C LEU A 58 7.66 12.29 7.62
N ASP A 59 7.04 13.45 7.89
CA ASP A 59 7.27 14.66 7.10
C ASP A 59 8.73 15.11 7.26
N TYR A 60 9.37 15.54 6.17
CA TYR A 60 10.76 15.99 6.22
C TYR A 60 10.94 17.33 6.93
N GLY A 61 10.01 18.27 6.74
CA GLY A 61 10.02 19.60 7.35
C GLY A 61 9.64 19.57 8.82
N ASP A 62 8.67 18.72 9.20
CA ASP A 62 8.33 18.39 10.57
C ASP A 62 8.51 16.89 10.84
N ARG A 63 9.74 16.52 11.22
CA ARG A 63 10.15 15.14 11.53
C ARG A 63 9.40 14.47 12.68
N LYS A 64 8.45 15.14 13.33
CA LYS A 64 7.56 14.54 14.34
C LYS A 64 6.20 14.17 13.76
N THR A 65 5.80 14.81 12.67
CA THR A 65 4.52 14.58 12.03
C THR A 65 4.57 13.31 11.18
N VAL A 66 3.70 12.36 11.50
CA VAL A 66 3.48 11.17 10.67
C VAL A 66 2.92 11.60 9.32
N ASP A 67 3.72 11.42 8.26
CA ASP A 67 3.20 11.50 6.89
C ASP A 67 2.30 10.29 6.67
N ARG A 68 2.80 9.06 6.74
CA ARG A 68 1.98 7.85 6.59
C ARG A 68 2.63 6.61 7.22
N LEU A 69 1.81 5.64 7.60
CA LEU A 69 2.20 4.34 8.17
C LEU A 69 1.86 3.17 7.24
N GLY A 70 1.60 3.49 5.96
CA GLY A 70 1.03 2.59 4.97
C GLY A 70 -0.31 3.12 4.46
N ILE A 71 -1.07 2.25 3.82
CA ILE A 71 -2.38 2.53 3.25
C ILE A 71 -3.44 1.71 3.99
N ILE A 72 -4.60 2.31 4.20
CA ILE A 72 -5.83 1.60 4.57
C ILE A 72 -6.83 1.73 3.43
N ILE A 73 -7.63 0.69 3.19
CA ILE A 73 -8.73 0.72 2.22
C ILE A 73 -10.04 0.64 3.00
N THR A 74 -10.93 1.62 2.82
CA THR A 74 -12.21 1.67 3.54
C THR A 74 -13.26 0.75 2.95
N ARG A 75 -14.41 0.60 3.62
CA ARG A 75 -15.60 -0.04 3.01
C ARG A 75 -16.06 0.64 1.73
N ALA A 76 -15.78 1.92 1.52
CA ALA A 76 -16.02 2.55 0.22
C ALA A 76 -15.01 2.15 -0.87
N LEU A 77 -14.16 1.16 -0.58
CA LEU A 77 -13.08 0.65 -1.43
C LEU A 77 -12.15 1.76 -1.91
N ARG A 78 -11.87 2.73 -1.03
CA ARG A 78 -10.97 3.83 -1.32
C ARG A 78 -9.73 3.74 -0.43
N GLY A 79 -8.56 3.85 -1.06
CA GLY A 79 -7.28 3.94 -0.36
C GLY A 79 -7.08 5.30 0.30
N TYR A 80 -6.55 5.29 1.52
CA TYR A 80 -6.14 6.45 2.28
C TYR A 80 -4.79 6.20 2.94
N ASP A 81 -3.98 7.25 3.07
CA ASP A 81 -2.80 7.21 3.92
C ASP A 81 -3.21 6.93 5.37
N MET A 82 -2.64 5.88 5.96
CA MET A 82 -2.79 5.60 7.37
C MET A 82 -2.00 6.62 8.19
N LYS A 83 -2.68 7.52 8.89
CA LYS A 83 -2.02 8.61 9.65
C LYS A 83 -1.80 8.28 11.12
N LEU A 84 -2.51 7.30 11.66
CA LEU A 84 -2.45 6.87 13.05
C LEU A 84 -2.50 5.34 13.14
N TRP A 85 -1.73 4.77 14.06
CA TRP A 85 -1.82 3.35 14.39
C TRP A 85 -2.86 3.10 15.48
N GLU A 86 -3.98 2.53 15.08
CA GLU A 86 -5.11 2.18 15.97
C GLU A 86 -5.08 0.67 16.30
N GLY A 87 -3.88 0.08 16.42
CA GLY A 87 -3.69 -1.34 16.71
C GLY A 87 -3.89 -2.29 15.51
N ARG A 88 -4.16 -1.75 14.32
CA ARG A 88 -4.32 -2.54 13.09
C ARG A 88 -3.11 -2.40 12.17
N GLN A 89 -2.72 -3.49 11.50
CA GLN A 89 -1.73 -3.42 10.44
C GLN A 89 -2.26 -2.64 9.22
N PRO A 90 -1.39 -1.98 8.44
CA PRO A 90 -1.80 -1.37 7.18
C PRO A 90 -2.36 -2.42 6.23
N PHE A 91 -3.21 -2.01 5.29
CA PHE A 91 -3.69 -2.87 4.22
C PHE A 91 -2.54 -3.25 3.29
N CYS A 92 -1.76 -2.25 2.85
CA CYS A 92 -0.53 -2.40 2.07
C CYS A 92 0.41 -1.20 2.35
N PRO A 93 1.70 -1.29 2.03
CA PRO A 93 2.60 -0.14 2.08
C PRO A 93 2.28 0.87 0.96
N SER A 94 2.69 2.12 1.16
CA SER A 94 2.59 3.16 0.12
C SER A 94 3.73 3.06 -0.89
N GLY A 95 3.53 3.54 -2.11
CA GLY A 95 4.57 3.63 -3.14
C GLY A 95 5.76 4.57 -2.82
N CYS A 96 5.75 5.27 -1.67
CA CYS A 96 6.85 6.10 -1.20
C CYS A 96 8.02 5.25 -0.64
N CYS A 97 7.69 4.22 0.14
CA CYS A 97 8.65 3.26 0.64
C CYS A 97 7.95 1.94 1.01
N ALA A 98 8.42 0.82 0.45
CA ALA A 98 7.82 -0.49 0.64
C ALA A 98 8.87 -1.59 0.50
N LEU A 99 8.85 -2.59 1.38
CA LEU A 99 9.61 -3.81 1.20
C LEU A 99 8.64 -4.92 0.79
N TYR A 100 8.94 -5.62 -0.30
CA TYR A 100 8.15 -6.74 -0.81
C TYR A 100 8.97 -8.02 -0.81
N SER A 101 8.38 -9.15 -0.42
CA SER A 101 9.02 -10.46 -0.61
C SER A 101 9.06 -10.83 -2.09
N ARG A 102 10.12 -11.56 -2.51
CA ARG A 102 10.23 -12.10 -3.87
C ARG A 102 9.01 -12.98 -4.21
N ARG A 103 8.59 -13.85 -3.28
CA ARG A 103 7.45 -14.74 -3.44
C ARG A 103 6.17 -13.97 -3.83
N LEU A 104 5.87 -12.88 -3.12
CA LEU A 104 4.74 -12.04 -3.46
C LEU A 104 4.87 -11.45 -4.85
N LEU A 105 6.03 -10.88 -5.18
CA LEU A 105 6.24 -10.23 -6.48
C LEU A 105 6.11 -11.22 -7.65
N ASP A 106 6.68 -12.42 -7.51
CA ASP A 106 6.59 -13.49 -8.49
C ASP A 106 5.13 -13.95 -8.70
N ASP A 107 4.35 -14.05 -7.62
CA ASP A 107 2.96 -14.53 -7.67
C ASP A 107 1.96 -13.51 -8.24
N ILE A 108 2.16 -12.21 -7.96
CA ILE A 108 1.22 -11.17 -8.40
C ILE A 108 1.57 -10.56 -9.77
N ALA A 109 2.72 -10.89 -10.34
CA ALA A 109 3.16 -10.32 -11.61
C ALA A 109 2.19 -10.66 -12.74
N VAL A 110 1.80 -9.66 -13.53
CA VAL A 110 0.94 -9.85 -14.70
C VAL A 110 1.66 -9.34 -15.93
N LYS A 111 1.97 -10.24 -16.87
CA LYS A 111 2.71 -9.90 -18.10
C LYS A 111 4.06 -9.20 -17.84
N GLY A 112 4.76 -9.58 -16.76
CA GLY A 112 6.05 -9.01 -16.39
C GLY A 112 6.00 -7.62 -15.73
N GLU A 113 4.79 -7.17 -15.37
CA GLU A 113 4.54 -5.96 -14.60
C GLU A 113 4.13 -6.32 -13.16
N TYR A 114 4.69 -5.59 -12.18
CA TYR A 114 4.34 -5.70 -10.76
C TYR A 114 3.42 -4.55 -10.37
N PHE A 115 3.79 -3.34 -10.76
CA PHE A 115 2.93 -2.16 -10.80
C PHE A 115 2.37 -2.02 -12.22
N ASP A 116 1.09 -1.70 -12.33
CA ASP A 116 0.45 -1.55 -13.64
C ASP A 116 0.80 -0.21 -14.27
N GLU A 117 1.53 -0.24 -15.38
CA GLU A 117 2.07 0.96 -16.02
C GLU A 117 0.97 1.89 -16.58
N ASP A 118 -0.25 1.37 -16.84
CA ASP A 118 -1.37 2.20 -17.29
C ASP A 118 -1.74 3.26 -16.25
N PHE A 119 -1.57 2.96 -14.95
CA PHE A 119 -1.90 3.89 -13.86
C PHE A 119 -1.08 5.17 -13.94
N PHE A 120 0.17 5.08 -14.42
CA PHE A 120 1.18 6.13 -14.51
C PHE A 120 1.61 6.72 -13.15
N ALA A 121 0.66 7.17 -12.33
CA ALA A 121 0.90 7.64 -10.96
C ALA A 121 -0.38 7.53 -10.13
N TYR A 122 -0.23 7.34 -8.82
CA TYR A 122 -1.28 7.18 -7.80
C TYR A 122 -2.18 5.94 -7.95
N ALA A 123 -2.44 5.30 -6.81
CA ALA A 123 -3.28 4.12 -6.65
C ALA A 123 -2.76 2.83 -7.32
N GLU A 124 -1.57 2.84 -7.91
CA GLU A 124 -0.85 1.65 -8.35
C GLU A 124 -0.45 0.75 -7.16
N ASP A 125 -0.17 1.37 -6.01
CA ASP A 125 0.12 0.70 -4.73
C ASP A 125 -1.14 0.10 -4.09
N VAL A 126 -2.29 0.78 -4.23
CA VAL A 126 -3.61 0.25 -3.84
C VAL A 126 -3.96 -0.98 -4.68
N ASP A 127 -3.78 -0.90 -6.01
CA ASP A 127 -4.01 -2.03 -6.92
C ASP A 127 -3.13 -3.24 -6.57
N LEU A 128 -1.83 -3.01 -6.38
CA LEU A 128 -0.88 -4.05 -5.96
C LEU A 128 -1.28 -4.67 -4.64
N GLY A 129 -1.61 -3.84 -3.64
CA GLY A 129 -2.07 -4.30 -2.34
C GLY A 129 -3.31 -5.18 -2.43
N ILE A 130 -4.31 -4.80 -3.24
CA ILE A 130 -5.53 -5.60 -3.42
C ILE A 130 -5.17 -6.96 -4.04
N ARG A 131 -4.35 -6.99 -5.09
CA ARG A 131 -3.89 -8.24 -5.71
C ARG A 131 -3.14 -9.14 -4.74
N ALA A 132 -2.26 -8.56 -3.92
CA ALA A 132 -1.52 -9.29 -2.91
C ALA A 132 -2.45 -9.89 -1.84
N VAL A 133 -3.39 -9.11 -1.29
CA VAL A 133 -4.34 -9.59 -0.28
C VAL A 133 -5.24 -10.69 -0.84
N LEU A 134 -5.68 -10.59 -2.09
CA LEU A 134 -6.48 -11.65 -2.74
C LEU A 134 -5.73 -13.00 -2.84
N ARG A 135 -4.40 -12.98 -2.81
CA ARG A 135 -3.53 -14.16 -2.81
C ARG A 135 -3.09 -14.59 -1.41
N GLY A 136 -3.65 -14.01 -0.35
CA GLY A 136 -3.35 -14.38 1.03
C GLY A 136 -2.16 -13.65 1.65
N TYR A 137 -1.51 -12.74 0.92
CA TYR A 137 -0.39 -11.98 1.44
C TYR A 137 -0.81 -10.90 2.42
N GLN A 138 0.06 -10.61 3.38
CA GLN A 138 -0.22 -9.67 4.46
C GLN A 138 0.84 -8.58 4.55
N ALA A 139 0.38 -7.39 4.95
CA ALA A 139 1.25 -6.26 5.25
C ALA A 139 1.47 -6.11 6.76
N ALA A 140 2.68 -5.68 7.13
CA ALA A 140 3.05 -5.28 8.47
C ALA A 140 3.65 -3.85 8.50
N LEU A 141 3.40 -3.13 9.59
CA LEU A 141 4.07 -1.87 9.90
C LEU A 141 5.37 -2.17 10.66
N SER A 142 6.49 -1.64 10.17
CA SER A 142 7.74 -1.51 10.91
C SER A 142 7.80 -0.11 11.55
N PRO A 143 7.43 0.05 12.84
CA PRO A 143 7.40 1.37 13.47
C PRO A 143 8.79 1.93 13.78
N ARG A 144 9.83 1.07 13.73
CA ARG A 144 11.24 1.42 13.98
C ARG A 144 11.99 1.80 12.70
N ALA A 145 11.57 1.29 11.54
CA ALA A 145 12.07 1.75 10.27
C ALA A 145 11.51 3.16 9.98
N VAL A 146 12.37 4.18 10.07
CA VAL A 146 11.99 5.58 9.88
C VAL A 146 12.45 6.10 8.53
N VAL A 147 11.52 6.72 7.80
CA VAL A 147 11.76 7.41 6.54
C VAL A 147 11.22 8.83 6.63
N TYR A 148 11.98 9.82 6.19
CA TYR A 148 11.55 11.21 6.06
C TYR A 148 11.28 11.52 4.59
N HIS A 149 10.11 12.07 4.28
CA HIS A 149 9.66 12.31 2.91
C HIS A 149 9.53 13.81 2.64
N LYS A 150 10.23 14.32 1.61
CA LYS A 150 10.28 15.75 1.27
C LYS A 150 8.97 16.24 0.63
N GLY A 151 8.33 15.41 -0.19
CA GLY A 151 7.10 15.75 -0.92
C GLY A 151 5.80 15.50 -0.15
N SER A 152 5.70 15.98 1.10
CA SER A 152 4.65 15.55 2.04
C SER A 152 3.22 15.60 1.48
N ALA A 153 2.41 14.63 1.92
CA ALA A 153 1.05 14.38 1.47
C ALA A 153 0.17 15.63 1.41
N SER A 154 0.37 16.61 2.30
CA SER A 154 -0.48 17.80 2.38
C SER A 154 -0.43 18.69 1.14
N THR A 155 0.75 18.82 0.51
CA THR A 155 0.95 19.69 -0.65
C THR A 155 0.66 18.94 -1.96
N SER A 156 1.01 17.64 -2.02
CA SER A 156 0.85 16.82 -3.22
C SER A 156 -0.58 16.30 -3.44
N ILE A 157 -1.33 15.92 -2.39
CA ILE A 157 -2.71 15.36 -2.49
C ILE A 157 -3.70 16.36 -3.10
N ARG A 158 -3.43 17.67 -2.98
CA ARG A 158 -4.30 18.73 -3.51
C ARG A 158 -3.90 19.22 -4.90
N SER A 159 -2.80 18.71 -5.46
CA SER A 159 -2.42 19.10 -6.81
C SER A 159 -3.48 18.61 -7.82
N PRO A 160 -3.76 19.39 -8.89
CA PRO A 160 -4.61 18.94 -9.99
C PRO A 160 -4.17 17.58 -10.55
N PHE A 161 -2.86 17.34 -10.59
CA PHE A 161 -2.27 16.07 -11.02
C PHE A 161 -2.71 14.90 -10.14
N ALA A 162 -2.53 15.00 -8.82
CA ALA A 162 -2.96 13.96 -7.87
C ALA A 162 -4.49 13.77 -7.86
N LEU A 163 -5.26 14.84 -7.94
CA LEU A 163 -6.72 14.78 -8.01
C LEU A 163 -7.18 14.04 -9.27
N TYR A 164 -6.65 14.41 -10.44
CA TYR A 164 -7.01 13.77 -11.70
C TYR A 164 -6.66 12.27 -11.68
N HIS A 165 -5.41 11.93 -11.40
CA HIS A 165 -4.95 10.54 -11.43
C HIS A 165 -5.61 9.69 -10.33
N GLY A 166 -5.73 10.21 -9.10
CA GLY A 166 -6.40 9.50 -8.01
C GLY A 166 -7.86 9.18 -8.33
N HIS A 167 -8.61 10.11 -8.92
CA HIS A 167 -10.02 9.89 -9.26
C HIS A 167 -10.22 8.99 -10.48
N ARG A 168 -9.33 9.06 -11.46
CA ARG A 168 -9.33 8.19 -12.65
C ARG A 168 -8.95 6.76 -12.26
N ASN A 169 -7.81 6.60 -11.60
CA ASN A 169 -7.24 5.31 -11.28
C ASN A 169 -8.03 4.55 -10.20
N THR A 170 -8.82 5.27 -9.38
CA THR A 170 -9.81 4.62 -8.51
C THR A 170 -10.81 3.79 -9.29
N LEU A 171 -11.34 4.30 -10.40
CA LEU A 171 -12.24 3.51 -11.26
C LEU A 171 -11.54 2.28 -11.82
N TRP A 172 -10.25 2.41 -12.13
CA TRP A 172 -9.46 1.34 -12.72
C TRP A 172 -9.19 0.19 -11.76
N TYR A 173 -8.68 0.41 -10.55
CA TYR A 173 -8.46 -0.72 -9.62
C TYR A 173 -9.78 -1.35 -9.17
N LEU A 174 -10.88 -0.56 -9.04
CA LEU A 174 -12.20 -1.10 -8.72
C LEU A 174 -12.63 -2.12 -9.78
N ALA A 175 -12.52 -1.76 -11.06
CA ALA A 175 -12.89 -2.65 -12.15
C ALA A 175 -11.91 -3.80 -12.38
N LYS A 176 -10.61 -3.53 -12.22
CA LYS A 176 -9.52 -4.45 -12.52
C LYS A 176 -9.35 -5.53 -11.44
N SER A 177 -9.30 -5.11 -10.17
CA SER A 177 -8.73 -5.93 -9.10
C SER A 177 -9.72 -6.26 -7.99
N VAL A 178 -10.82 -5.53 -7.83
CA VAL A 178 -11.78 -5.83 -6.76
C VAL A 178 -12.80 -6.91 -7.20
N PRO A 179 -12.98 -8.01 -6.45
CA PRO A 179 -14.00 -9.03 -6.75
C PRO A 179 -15.43 -8.45 -6.84
N ALA A 180 -16.26 -9.05 -7.69
CA ALA A 180 -17.62 -8.56 -7.93
C ALA A 180 -18.49 -8.65 -6.66
N SER A 181 -18.31 -9.71 -5.87
CA SER A 181 -18.95 -9.89 -4.57
C SER A 181 -18.63 -8.74 -3.60
N THR A 182 -17.35 -8.35 -3.50
CA THR A 182 -16.89 -7.24 -2.67
C THR A 182 -17.45 -5.89 -3.14
N LEU A 183 -17.44 -5.65 -4.46
CA LEU A 183 -18.04 -4.45 -5.05
C LEU A 183 -19.53 -4.35 -4.76
N LEU A 184 -20.30 -5.43 -4.95
CA LEU A 184 -21.74 -5.46 -4.73
C LEU A 184 -22.08 -5.25 -3.25
N ARG A 185 -21.36 -5.92 -2.34
CA ARG A 185 -21.54 -5.79 -0.89
C ARG A 185 -21.35 -4.35 -0.40
N ASN A 186 -20.46 -3.61 -1.04
CA ASN A 186 -20.09 -2.25 -0.63
C ASN A 186 -20.60 -1.16 -1.59
N LEU A 187 -21.47 -1.52 -2.55
CA LEU A 187 -21.88 -0.66 -3.66
C LEU A 187 -22.39 0.74 -3.23
N PRO A 188 -23.26 0.89 -2.21
CA PRO A 188 -23.71 2.22 -1.78
C PRO A 188 -22.56 3.15 -1.39
N TRP A 189 -21.57 2.62 -0.67
CA TRP A 189 -20.40 3.38 -0.22
C TRP A 189 -19.46 3.69 -1.37
N VAL A 190 -19.26 2.75 -2.29
CA VAL A 190 -18.46 2.96 -3.49
C VAL A 190 -19.06 4.08 -4.34
N VAL A 191 -20.36 4.05 -4.60
CA VAL A 191 -21.08 5.08 -5.34
C VAL A 191 -20.94 6.44 -4.65
N ALA A 192 -21.18 6.50 -3.33
CA ALA A 192 -21.00 7.73 -2.56
C ALA A 192 -19.56 8.27 -2.65
N ALA A 193 -18.54 7.41 -2.60
CA ALA A 193 -17.14 7.80 -2.76
C ALA A 193 -16.79 8.35 -4.14
N GLN A 194 -17.53 7.97 -5.19
CA GLN A 194 -17.36 8.54 -6.52
C GLN A 194 -18.07 9.89 -6.68
N LEU A 195 -19.23 10.08 -6.03
CA LEU A 195 -20.09 11.25 -6.20
C LEU A 195 -19.75 12.42 -5.26
N LEU A 196 -19.49 12.16 -3.96
CA LEU A 196 -19.22 13.22 -2.98
C LEU A 196 -18.03 14.13 -3.35
N PRO A 197 -16.93 13.63 -3.92
CA PRO A 197 -15.84 14.48 -4.39
C PRO A 197 -16.25 15.42 -5.52
N LEU A 198 -17.16 15.01 -6.42
CA LEU A 198 -17.66 15.87 -7.49
C LEU A 198 -18.42 17.07 -6.91
N VAL A 199 -19.33 16.82 -5.96
CA VAL A 199 -20.10 17.86 -5.28
C VAL A 199 -19.19 18.82 -4.51
N SER A 200 -18.29 18.28 -3.67
CA SER A 200 -17.40 19.10 -2.85
C SER A 200 -16.37 19.92 -3.66
N ASN A 201 -16.03 19.48 -4.88
CA ASN A 201 -15.10 20.20 -5.76
C ASN A 201 -15.80 21.08 -6.81
N ALA A 202 -17.12 21.03 -6.93
CA ALA A 202 -17.90 22.08 -7.59
C ALA A 202 -17.67 23.43 -6.89
N ILE A 203 -17.62 23.41 -5.56
CA ILE A 203 -17.40 24.59 -4.73
C ILE A 203 -15.93 25.06 -4.77
N ARG A 204 -14.98 24.15 -5.06
CA ARG A 204 -13.52 24.41 -5.00
C ARG A 204 -12.87 24.65 -6.37
N GLY A 205 -13.65 24.77 -7.45
CA GLY A 205 -13.15 25.06 -8.79
C GLY A 205 -12.50 23.88 -9.55
N HIS A 206 -12.53 22.66 -9.00
CA HIS A 206 -11.92 21.47 -9.64
C HIS A 206 -12.94 20.53 -10.31
N PHE A 207 -14.22 20.89 -10.37
CA PHE A 207 -15.27 20.03 -10.91
C PHE A 207 -14.99 19.50 -12.32
N ARG A 208 -14.64 20.38 -13.26
CA ARG A 208 -14.33 19.99 -14.65
C ARG A 208 -13.17 18.99 -14.73
N LEU A 209 -12.17 19.16 -13.88
CA LEU A 209 -11.02 18.25 -13.78
C LEU A 209 -11.45 16.86 -13.30
N LEU A 210 -12.30 16.79 -12.28
CA LEU A 210 -12.80 15.52 -11.77
C LEU A 210 -13.74 14.84 -12.77
N VAL A 211 -14.63 15.58 -13.45
CA VAL A 211 -15.46 15.03 -14.53
C VAL A 211 -14.59 14.45 -15.63
N LYS A 212 -13.56 15.18 -16.07
CA LYS A 212 -12.59 14.67 -17.06
C LYS A 212 -11.90 13.40 -16.57
N ALA A 213 -11.44 13.35 -15.32
CA ALA A 213 -10.83 12.16 -14.72
C ALA A 213 -11.79 10.95 -14.73
N LYS A 214 -13.08 11.17 -14.44
CA LYS A 214 -14.10 10.11 -14.49
C LYS A 214 -14.34 9.64 -15.92
N MET A 215 -14.50 10.55 -16.88
CA MET A 215 -14.68 10.20 -18.29
C MET A 215 -13.49 9.40 -18.84
N ASP A 216 -12.26 9.85 -18.58
CA ASP A 216 -11.05 9.15 -19.01
C ASP A 216 -10.90 7.80 -18.30
N GLY A 217 -11.34 7.71 -17.04
CA GLY A 217 -11.41 6.45 -16.30
C GLY A 217 -12.35 5.45 -16.98
N LEU A 218 -13.56 5.90 -17.36
CA LEU A 218 -14.54 5.09 -18.09
C LEU A 218 -14.06 4.69 -19.49
N ARG A 219 -13.38 5.58 -20.23
CA ARG A 219 -12.76 5.26 -21.52
C ARG A 219 -11.71 4.14 -21.40
N GLY A 220 -10.97 4.10 -20.30
CA GLY A 220 -9.98 3.05 -20.01
C GLY A 220 -10.57 1.74 -19.46
N MET A 221 -11.89 1.65 -19.27
CA MET A 221 -12.53 0.56 -18.53
C MET A 221 -12.37 -0.81 -19.20
N ALA A 222 -12.57 -0.89 -20.52
CA ALA A 222 -12.45 -2.15 -21.26
C ALA A 222 -11.06 -2.80 -21.08
N ARG A 223 -10.01 -1.98 -21.09
CA ARG A 223 -8.63 -2.42 -20.84
C ARG A 223 -8.45 -2.97 -19.42
N MET A 224 -9.04 -2.33 -18.42
CA MET A 224 -8.99 -2.79 -17.02
C MET A 224 -9.76 -4.09 -16.81
N LEU A 225 -10.93 -4.23 -17.45
CA LEU A 225 -11.72 -5.47 -17.43
C LEU A 225 -11.02 -6.62 -18.17
N ALA A 226 -10.24 -6.35 -19.21
CA ALA A 226 -9.39 -7.36 -19.84
C ALA A 226 -8.30 -7.87 -18.87
N LYS A 227 -7.67 -6.97 -18.11
CA LYS A 227 -6.67 -7.34 -17.07
C LYS A 227 -7.31 -8.08 -15.90
N ARG A 228 -8.56 -7.76 -15.55
CA ARG A 228 -9.33 -8.47 -14.52
C ARG A 228 -9.36 -9.98 -14.74
N LYS A 229 -9.51 -10.44 -15.98
CA LYS A 229 -9.51 -11.89 -16.28
C LYS A 229 -8.19 -12.57 -15.91
N LEU A 230 -7.07 -11.88 -16.10
CA LEU A 230 -5.75 -12.40 -15.74
C LEU A 230 -5.55 -12.44 -14.23
N ILE A 231 -6.03 -11.41 -13.54
CA ILE A 231 -5.88 -11.26 -12.09
C ILE A 231 -6.84 -12.16 -11.35
N LEU A 232 -8.12 -12.13 -11.70
CA LEU A 232 -9.20 -12.85 -11.04
C LEU A 232 -9.44 -14.27 -11.56
N GLY A 233 -8.92 -14.60 -12.75
CA GLY A 233 -9.05 -15.92 -13.35
C GLY A 233 -7.86 -16.84 -13.09
N SER A 234 -6.77 -16.35 -12.48
CA SER A 234 -5.62 -17.18 -12.10
C SER A 234 -5.60 -17.40 -10.59
N GLY A 235 -5.54 -18.67 -10.18
CA GLY A 235 -5.33 -19.10 -8.80
C GLY A 235 -6.53 -19.00 -7.85
N ASN A 236 -6.32 -19.48 -6.62
CA ASN A 236 -7.29 -19.41 -5.53
C ASN A 236 -7.35 -17.97 -5.00
N GLN A 237 -8.56 -17.41 -4.90
CA GLN A 237 -8.75 -16.00 -4.53
C GLN A 237 -9.62 -15.88 -3.31
N ASP A 238 -9.15 -15.10 -2.34
CA ASP A 238 -9.87 -14.95 -1.09
C ASP A 238 -10.54 -13.57 -1.01
N ALA A 239 -11.73 -13.48 -1.60
CA ALA A 239 -12.56 -12.28 -1.51
C ALA A 239 -13.01 -11.99 -0.06
N ASP A 240 -13.16 -13.02 0.77
CA ASP A 240 -13.53 -12.85 2.18
C ASP A 240 -12.37 -12.31 3.00
N LEU A 241 -11.14 -12.69 2.70
CA LEU A 241 -9.94 -12.08 3.27
C LEU A 241 -9.84 -10.61 2.88
N LEU A 242 -10.07 -10.26 1.61
CA LEU A 242 -10.12 -8.86 1.18
C LEU A 242 -11.11 -8.06 2.03
N GLU A 243 -12.34 -8.56 2.19
CA GLU A 243 -13.38 -7.94 3.01
C GLU A 243 -12.95 -7.78 4.48
N LYS A 244 -12.38 -8.82 5.09
CA LYS A 244 -11.85 -8.78 6.47
C LYS A 244 -10.73 -7.76 6.64
N ARG A 245 -9.99 -7.45 5.57
CA ARG A 245 -8.88 -6.46 5.58
C ARG A 245 -9.33 -5.02 5.36
N LEU A 246 -10.56 -4.77 4.92
CA LEU A 246 -11.08 -3.41 4.78
C LEU A 246 -11.24 -2.71 6.14
N ASP A 247 -10.99 -1.40 6.18
CA ASP A 247 -11.40 -0.54 7.29
C ASP A 247 -12.92 -0.49 7.36
N PRO A 248 -13.54 -0.80 8.52
CA PRO A 248 -14.99 -0.86 8.65
C PRO A 248 -15.66 0.49 8.44
N ARG A 249 -14.93 1.61 8.58
CA ARG A 249 -15.43 2.96 8.27
C ARG A 249 -15.59 3.08 6.75
N PRO A 250 -16.72 3.57 6.22
CA PRO A 250 -16.86 3.85 4.79
C PRO A 250 -15.91 4.94 4.30
N PHE A 251 -15.68 5.96 5.11
CA PHE A 251 -14.81 7.09 4.79
C PHE A 251 -13.83 7.31 5.93
N TYR A 252 -12.55 7.46 5.59
CA TYR A 252 -11.49 7.74 6.55
C TYR A 252 -11.45 9.25 6.83
N LEU A 253 -12.34 9.71 7.70
CA LEU A 253 -12.40 11.09 8.16
C LEU A 253 -11.61 11.21 9.46
N PHE A 254 -10.46 11.89 9.41
CA PHE A 254 -9.60 12.06 10.57
C PHE A 254 -9.76 13.46 11.17
N PRO A 255 -10.03 13.59 12.48
CA PRO A 255 -10.06 14.88 13.14
C PRO A 255 -8.69 15.55 13.03
N ARG A 256 -8.66 16.79 12.54
CA ARG A 256 -7.45 17.63 12.42
C ARG A 256 -6.78 17.94 13.78
N THR A 257 -7.43 17.60 14.90
CA THR A 257 -7.12 18.11 16.24
C THR A 257 -6.21 17.22 17.10
N LYS A 258 -5.94 15.95 16.72
CA LYS A 258 -4.96 15.13 17.45
C LYS A 258 -3.56 15.39 16.89
N ARG A 259 -2.67 15.99 17.69
CA ARG A 259 -1.24 16.09 17.37
C ARG A 259 -0.73 14.70 16.94
N ARG A 260 -0.11 14.64 15.76
CA ARG A 260 0.27 13.42 15.04
C ARG A 260 1.54 12.82 15.66
N THR A 261 1.46 12.38 16.90
CA THR A 261 2.58 11.71 17.56
C THR A 261 2.72 10.29 17.01
N ALA A 262 3.93 9.92 16.58
CA ALA A 262 4.26 8.57 16.16
C ALA A 262 3.84 7.53 17.22
N PRO A 263 3.41 6.32 16.83
CA PRO A 263 3.21 5.24 17.78
C PRO A 263 4.50 4.99 18.56
N ALA A 264 4.39 4.89 19.89
CA ALA A 264 5.48 4.43 20.73
C ALA A 264 5.77 2.96 20.39
N SER A 265 7.05 2.62 20.28
CA SER A 265 7.51 1.27 19.97
C SER A 265 6.96 0.27 21.00
N PRO A 266 6.17 -0.75 20.64
CA PRO A 266 6.03 -1.91 21.50
C PRO A 266 7.41 -2.55 21.64
N ARG A 267 7.86 -2.83 22.86
CA ARG A 267 8.91 -3.84 23.03
C ARG A 267 8.28 -5.17 22.61
N PRO A 268 8.93 -6.01 21.79
CA PRO A 268 8.53 -7.41 21.75
C PRO A 268 8.60 -7.92 23.18
N SER A 269 7.49 -8.45 23.70
CA SER A 269 7.53 -9.27 24.90
C SER A 269 8.51 -10.41 24.60
N PRO A 270 9.49 -10.69 25.47
CA PRO A 270 10.26 -11.90 25.32
C PRO A 270 9.27 -13.05 25.35
N SER A 271 9.16 -13.78 24.24
CA SER A 271 8.54 -15.08 24.23
C SER A 271 9.20 -15.87 25.36
N SER A 272 8.41 -16.38 26.29
CA SER A 272 8.81 -17.37 27.29
C SER A 272 9.19 -18.67 26.58
N GLY A 273 10.32 -18.64 25.89
CA GLY A 273 11.02 -19.78 25.35
C GLY A 273 11.98 -20.27 26.43
N VAL A 274 11.64 -21.42 27.00
CA VAL A 274 12.49 -22.21 27.88
C VAL A 274 13.87 -22.34 27.24
N HIS A 275 14.89 -21.73 27.83
CA HIS A 275 16.27 -22.04 27.52
C HIS A 275 16.54 -23.48 27.99
N PRO A 276 16.97 -24.42 27.13
CA PRO A 276 17.57 -25.64 27.62
C PRO A 276 18.92 -25.27 28.23
N SER A 277 19.09 -25.58 29.52
CA SER A 277 20.36 -25.44 30.23
C SER A 277 21.47 -26.21 29.50
N PRO A 278 22.70 -25.68 29.42
CA PRO A 278 23.81 -26.39 28.80
C PRO A 278 24.16 -27.64 29.62
N PRO A 279 24.54 -28.77 28.98
CA PRO A 279 24.95 -29.97 29.69
C PRO A 279 26.21 -29.70 30.50
N GLN A 280 26.15 -30.03 31.79
CA GLN A 280 27.31 -30.04 32.68
C GLN A 280 28.33 -31.07 32.16
N ARG A 281 29.58 -30.64 31.98
CA ARG A 281 30.70 -31.57 31.78
C ARG A 281 30.95 -32.30 33.10
N PRO A 282 31.12 -33.62 33.11
CA PRO A 282 31.67 -34.29 34.28
C PRO A 282 33.16 -33.96 34.40
N GLU A 283 33.53 -33.42 35.56
CA GLU A 283 34.91 -33.42 36.04
C GLU A 283 35.36 -34.88 36.25
N GLY A 284 36.63 -35.15 35.96
CA GLY A 284 37.14 -36.49 35.72
C GLY A 284 37.25 -37.42 36.93
N SER A 285 37.48 -38.68 36.59
CA SER A 285 38.34 -39.64 37.32
C SER A 285 38.99 -40.54 36.30
#